data_AF-A0A8D8B3Y6-F1
#
_entry.id   AF-A0A8D8B3Y6-F1
#
_cell.length_a   1.000
_cell.length_b   1.000
_cell.length_c   1.000
_cell.angle_alpha   90.00
_cell.angle_beta   90.00
_cell.angle_gamma   90.00
#
_symmetry.space_group_name_H-M   'P 1'
#
loop_
_entity.id
_entity.type
_entity.pdbx_description
1 polymer ?
#
loop_
_entity_poly.entity_id
_entity_poly.type
_entity_poly.pdbx_seq_one_letter_code
_entity_poly.pdbx_strand_id
1 'polypeptide(L)'
;KHTIVDSEILRFFARQDSLSTVDGCVLFGERLVIPERHRQRCLRQLHQGHPGISRMKAIARSYVYWPSIDDDVEALVKACKHCASAARSPPHSAPVPWPRPTGPWKRVHVD
;
A
#
# COMPACT_ATOMS: atom_id res chain seq x y z
N LYS A 1 15.38 -16.42 33.58
CA LYS A 1 15.54 -15.19 32.76
C LYS A 1 15.64 -15.63 31.31
N HIS A 2 14.50 -15.78 30.62
CA HIS A 2 14.51 -16.15 29.20
C HIS A 2 14.84 -14.90 28.39
N THR A 3 16.08 -14.81 27.90
CA THR A 3 16.47 -13.80 26.94
C THR A 3 15.85 -14.18 25.60
N ILE A 4 14.66 -13.65 25.31
CA ILE A 4 14.06 -13.82 24.00
C ILE A 4 14.78 -12.86 23.04
N VAL A 5 15.72 -13.40 22.26
CA VAL A 5 16.47 -12.68 21.22
C VAL A 5 15.72 -12.75 19.90
N ASP A 6 14.43 -12.42 19.91
CA ASP A 6 13.61 -12.43 18.70
C ASP A 6 13.51 -11.00 18.15
N SER A 7 14.08 -10.78 16.96
CA SER A 7 14.13 -9.46 16.34
C SER A 7 12.74 -8.89 16.06
N GLU A 8 11.73 -9.75 15.89
CA GLU A 8 10.34 -9.30 15.78
C GLU A 8 9.85 -8.66 17.08
N ILE A 9 10.21 -9.23 18.23
CA ILE A 9 9.79 -8.71 19.54
C ILE A 9 10.53 -7.41 19.87
N LEU A 10 11.80 -7.26 19.45
CA LEU A 10 12.56 -6.02 19.63
C LEU A 10 11.86 -4.81 18.99
N ARG A 11 11.18 -4.99 17.85
CA ARG A 11 10.43 -3.92 17.17
C ARG A 11 9.22 -3.45 17.98
N PHE A 12 8.67 -4.31 18.84
CA PHE A 12 7.63 -3.95 19.79
C PHE A 12 8.22 -3.33 21.07
N PHE A 13 9.38 -3.80 21.53
CA PHE A 13 10.07 -3.25 22.72
C PHE A 13 10.46 -1.78 22.57
N ALA A 14 10.89 -1.34 21.38
CA ALA A 14 11.18 0.07 21.11
C ALA A 14 9.99 1.01 21.36
N ARG A 15 8.79 0.44 21.50
CA ARG A 15 7.52 1.14 21.71
C ARG A 15 6.73 0.56 22.89
N GLN A 16 7.40 -0.10 23.84
CA GLN A 16 6.73 -0.85 24.91
C GLN A 16 5.79 0.03 25.75
N ASP A 17 6.14 1.30 25.96
CA ASP A 17 5.38 2.21 26.82
C ASP A 17 3.98 2.51 26.27
N SER A 18 3.74 2.20 25.00
CA SER A 18 2.45 2.35 24.33
C SER A 18 1.76 1.00 24.08
N LEU A 19 2.28 -0.09 24.63
CA LEU A 19 1.66 -1.41 24.54
C LEU A 19 0.78 -1.68 25.76
N SER A 20 -0.40 -2.21 25.52
CA SER A 20 -1.33 -2.65 26.57
C SER A 20 -1.89 -4.03 26.22
N THR A 21 -2.47 -4.71 27.21
CA THR A 21 -3.17 -5.98 27.01
C THR A 21 -4.64 -5.82 27.38
N VAL A 22 -5.55 -6.21 26.50
CA VAL A 22 -7.01 -6.20 26.72
C VAL A 22 -7.55 -7.52 26.20
N ASP A 23 -8.33 -8.24 27.03
CA ASP A 23 -8.93 -9.54 26.68
C ASP A 23 -7.95 -10.56 26.07
N GLY A 24 -6.72 -10.61 26.61
CA GLY A 24 -5.66 -11.50 26.13
C GLY A 24 -5.01 -11.09 24.80
N CYS A 25 -5.36 -9.92 24.27
CA CYS A 25 -4.82 -9.35 23.04
C CYS A 25 -3.87 -8.18 23.35
N VAL A 26 -2.81 -8.04 22.55
CA VAL A 26 -1.86 -6.92 22.66
C VAL A 26 -2.33 -5.76 21.78
N LEU A 27 -2.35 -4.55 22.35
CA LEU A 27 -2.70 -3.32 21.65
C LEU A 27 -1.50 -2.38 21.60
N PHE A 28 -1.44 -1.54 20.55
CA PHE A 28 -0.51 -0.42 20.42
C PHE A 28 -1.32 0.88 20.29
N GLY A 29 -1.48 1.59 21.41
CA GLY A 29 -2.54 2.58 21.58
C GLY A 29 -3.92 1.89 21.52
N GLU A 30 -4.78 2.33 20.60
CA GLU A 30 -6.12 1.75 20.38
C GLU A 30 -6.15 0.66 19.29
N ARG A 31 -4.98 0.23 18.79
CA ARG A 31 -4.87 -0.66 17.63
C ARG A 31 -4.45 -2.05 18.02
N LEU A 32 -5.08 -3.07 17.43
CA LEU A 32 -4.75 -4.46 17.67
C LEU A 32 -3.42 -4.84 17.02
N VAL A 33 -2.49 -5.40 17.80
CA VAL A 33 -1.24 -5.94 17.27
C VAL A 33 -1.51 -7.26 16.58
N ILE A 34 -1.20 -7.35 15.28
CA ILE A 34 -1.48 -8.55 14.48
C ILE A 34 -0.23 -9.44 14.39
N PRO A 35 -0.30 -10.70 14.85
CA PRO A 35 0.77 -11.69 14.66
C PRO A 35 1.03 -11.96 13.17
N GLU A 36 2.27 -12.30 12.82
CA GLU A 36 2.68 -12.54 11.42
C GLU A 36 1.74 -13.46 10.65
N ARG A 37 1.40 -14.60 11.27
CA ARG A 37 0.46 -15.60 10.75
C ARG A 37 -0.93 -15.06 10.36
N HIS A 38 -1.33 -13.88 10.82
CA HIS A 38 -2.65 -13.30 10.56
C HIS A 38 -2.57 -12.05 9.67
N ARG A 39 -1.39 -11.46 9.44
CA ARG A 39 -1.18 -10.25 8.63
C ARG A 39 -1.78 -10.40 7.22
N GLN A 40 -1.52 -11.54 6.56
CA GLN A 40 -2.06 -11.82 5.22
C GLN A 40 -3.59 -11.86 5.17
N ARG A 41 -4.24 -12.38 6.22
CA ARG A 41 -5.71 -12.40 6.31
C ARG A 41 -6.25 -10.97 6.50
N CYS A 42 -5.63 -10.18 7.39
CA CYS A 42 -6.00 -8.79 7.61
C CYS A 42 -5.82 -7.95 6.33
N LEU A 43 -4.71 -8.12 5.60
CA LEU A 43 -4.46 -7.44 4.33
C LEU A 43 -5.55 -7.74 3.29
N ARG A 44 -5.95 -9.01 3.16
CA ARG A 44 -7.06 -9.39 2.26
C ARG A 44 -8.38 -8.73 2.65
N GLN A 45 -8.67 -8.62 3.95
CA GLN A 45 -9.88 -7.94 4.44
C GLN A 45 -9.82 -6.43 4.16
N LEU A 46 -8.69 -5.78 4.45
CA LEU A 46 -8.47 -4.35 4.17
C LEU A 46 -8.57 -4.02 2.68
N HIS A 47 -8.26 -4.98 1.80
CA HIS A 47 -8.30 -4.82 0.35
C HIS A 47 -9.67 -5.14 -0.27
N GLN A 48 -10.68 -5.51 0.52
CA GLN A 48 -12.03 -5.71 0.01
C GLN A 48 -12.55 -4.42 -0.64
N GLY A 49 -13.10 -4.55 -1.85
CA GLY A 49 -13.52 -3.39 -2.65
C GLY A 49 -12.37 -2.60 -3.29
N HIS A 50 -11.15 -3.13 -3.29
CA HIS A 50 -9.97 -2.56 -3.95
C HIS A 50 -9.66 -1.08 -3.61
N PRO A 51 -9.64 -0.69 -2.32
CA PRO A 51 -9.23 0.67 -1.96
C PRO A 51 -7.78 0.93 -2.37
N GLY A 52 -7.52 2.12 -2.87
CA GLY A 52 -6.16 2.58 -3.17
C GLY A 52 -5.30 2.70 -1.89
N ILE A 53 -3.99 2.80 -2.10
CA ILE A 53 -2.96 2.80 -1.04
C ILE A 53 -3.32 3.74 0.12
N SER A 54 -3.59 5.02 -0.16
CA SER A 54 -3.84 6.02 0.88
C SER A 54 -5.07 5.68 1.74
N ARG A 55 -6.15 5.20 1.12
CA ARG A 55 -7.38 4.82 1.83
C ARG A 55 -7.15 3.57 2.67
N MET A 56 -6.46 2.56 2.11
CA MET A 56 -6.18 1.32 2.81
C MET A 56 -5.25 1.54 4.02
N LYS A 57 -4.23 2.40 3.90
CA LYS A 57 -3.38 2.83 5.02
C LYS A 57 -4.18 3.53 6.11
N ALA A 58 -5.10 4.43 5.75
CA ALA A 58 -5.95 5.12 6.71
C ALA A 58 -6.80 4.13 7.53
N ILE A 59 -7.49 3.19 6.86
CA ILE A 59 -8.28 2.14 7.54
C ILE A 59 -7.38 1.29 8.44
N ALA A 60 -6.25 0.82 7.91
CA ALA A 60 -5.33 -0.04 8.67
C ALA A 60 -4.87 0.64 9.97
N ARG A 61 -4.46 1.92 9.88
CA ARG A 61 -4.00 2.73 11.02
C ARG A 61 -5.09 3.05 12.04
N SER A 62 -6.37 2.83 11.74
CA SER A 62 -7.46 2.99 12.71
C SER A 62 -7.72 1.74 13.56
N TYR A 63 -7.32 0.55 13.10
CA TYR A 63 -7.71 -0.71 13.75
C TYR A 63 -6.56 -1.62 14.15
N VAL A 64 -5.48 -1.66 13.35
CA VAL A 64 -4.46 -2.70 13.45
C VAL A 64 -3.05 -2.14 13.37
N TYR A 65 -2.10 -2.88 13.92
CA TYR A 65 -0.70 -2.51 13.91
C TYR A 65 0.20 -3.75 13.76
N TRP A 66 1.22 -3.61 12.92
CA TRP A 66 2.45 -4.39 12.96
C TRP A 66 3.57 -3.55 12.31
N PRO A 67 4.85 -3.85 12.59
CA PRO A 67 5.95 -3.22 11.87
C PRO A 67 5.78 -3.43 10.36
N SER A 68 6.05 -2.42 9.53
CA SER A 68 5.92 -2.45 8.06
C SER A 68 4.52 -2.67 7.47
N ILE A 69 3.44 -2.45 8.22
CA ILE A 69 2.06 -2.50 7.68
C ILE A 69 1.84 -1.62 6.44
N ASP A 70 2.45 -0.42 6.41
CA ASP A 70 2.31 0.50 5.29
C ASP A 70 2.99 -0.04 4.02
N ASP A 71 4.13 -0.72 4.15
CA ASP A 71 4.86 -1.33 3.04
C ASP A 71 4.09 -2.54 2.49
N ASP A 72 3.53 -3.35 3.38
CA ASP A 72 2.69 -4.50 3.02
C ASP A 72 1.43 -4.06 2.26
N VAL A 73 0.79 -2.95 2.69
CA VAL A 73 -0.34 -2.33 1.99
C VAL A 73 0.07 -1.88 0.59
N GLU A 74 1.21 -1.20 0.46
CA GLU A 74 1.70 -0.76 -0.84
C GLU A 74 1.99 -1.93 -1.78
N ALA A 75 2.69 -2.96 -1.30
CA ALA A 75 3.03 -4.14 -2.06
C ALA A 75 1.77 -4.85 -2.57
N LEU A 76 0.76 -5.03 -1.70
CA LEU A 76 -0.52 -5.66 -2.07
C LEU A 76 -1.25 -4.88 -3.15
N VAL A 77 -1.40 -3.55 -2.98
CA VAL A 77 -2.15 -2.73 -3.95
C VAL A 77 -1.41 -2.64 -5.29
N LYS A 78 -0.08 -2.53 -5.29
CA LYS A 78 0.75 -2.51 -6.52
C LYS A 78 0.69 -3.85 -7.26
N ALA A 79 0.59 -4.98 -6.56
CA ALA A 79 0.48 -6.31 -7.15
C ALA A 79 -0.95 -6.65 -7.64
N CYS A 80 -1.96 -5.86 -7.26
CA CYS A 80 -3.35 -6.14 -7.60
C CYS A 80 -3.70 -5.72 -9.03
N LYS A 81 -4.12 -6.70 -9.85
CA LYS A 81 -4.53 -6.49 -11.25
C LYS A 81 -5.71 -5.53 -11.38
N HIS A 82 -6.72 -5.65 -10.51
CA HIS A 82 -7.89 -4.76 -10.54
C HIS A 82 -7.52 -3.31 -10.20
N CYS A 83 -6.69 -3.11 -9.18
CA CYS A 83 -6.17 -1.78 -8.85
C CYS A 83 -5.33 -1.21 -9.99
N ALA A 84 -4.48 -2.03 -10.61
CA ALA A 84 -3.67 -1.60 -11.76
C ALA A 84 -4.53 -1.19 -12.96
N SER A 85 -5.59 -1.95 -13.28
CA SER A 85 -6.50 -1.61 -14.38
C SER A 85 -7.33 -0.35 -14.15
N ALA A 86 -7.60 0.00 -12.88
CA ALA A 86 -8.35 1.19 -12.50
C ALA A 86 -7.43 2.39 -12.19
N ALA A 87 -6.11 2.22 -12.25
CA ALA A 87 -5.17 3.29 -11.99
C ALA A 87 -5.24 4.35 -13.10
N ARG A 88 -4.87 5.59 -12.75
CA ARG A 88 -4.76 6.66 -13.76
C ARG A 88 -3.72 6.26 -14.79
N SER A 89 -4.04 6.49 -16.06
CA SER A 89 -3.06 6.37 -17.14
C SER A 89 -1.84 7.26 -16.83
N PRO A 90 -0.64 6.80 -17.20
CA PRO A 90 0.53 7.66 -17.16
C PRO A 90 0.28 8.91 -18.00
N PRO A 91 0.94 10.03 -17.67
CA PRO A 91 0.83 11.24 -18.47
C PRO A 91 1.15 10.92 -19.93
N HIS A 92 0.36 11.47 -20.84
CA HIS A 92 0.64 11.35 -22.26
C HIS A 92 2.04 11.89 -22.55
N SER A 93 2.77 11.19 -23.41
CA SER A 93 4.01 11.72 -23.96
C SER A 93 3.74 13.05 -24.65
N ALA A 94 4.69 13.97 -24.60
CA ALA A 94 4.61 15.21 -25.36
C ALA A 94 4.31 14.88 -26.83
N PRO A 95 3.33 15.56 -27.47
CA PRO A 95 3.03 15.32 -28.86
C PRO A 95 4.27 15.59 -29.70
N VAL A 96 4.66 14.62 -30.52
CA VAL A 96 5.76 14.80 -31.47
C VAL A 96 5.19 15.55 -32.67
N PRO A 97 5.65 16.79 -32.96
CA PRO A 97 5.17 17.52 -34.11
C PRO A 97 5.59 16.80 -35.38
N TRP A 98 4.70 16.79 -36.36
CA TRP A 98 5.06 16.30 -37.68
C TRP A 98 6.16 17.19 -38.30
N PRO A 99 7.11 16.62 -39.05
CA PRO A 99 8.08 17.42 -39.81
C PRO A 99 7.36 18.41 -40.71
N ARG A 100 7.89 19.63 -40.84
CA ARG A 100 7.32 20.63 -41.77
C ARG A 100 7.38 20.10 -43.21
N PRO A 101 6.31 20.26 -44.01
CA PRO A 101 6.35 19.89 -45.42
C PRO A 101 7.39 20.76 -46.15
N THR A 102 8.19 20.14 -47.01
CA THR A 102 9.28 20.81 -47.74
C THR A 102 8.81 21.55 -49.00
N GLY A 103 7.53 21.47 -49.34
CA GLY A 103 6.95 22.13 -50.50
C GLY A 103 5.43 21.93 -50.63
N PRO A 104 4.81 22.58 -51.62
CA PRO A 104 3.37 22.46 -51.90
C PRO A 104 2.98 21.00 -52.18
N TRP A 105 1.77 20.60 -51.79
CA TRP A 105 1.20 19.27 -52.05
C TRP A 105 2.01 18.07 -51.50
N LYS A 106 3.04 18.30 -50.66
CA LYS A 106 3.88 17.24 -50.06
C LYS A 106 3.21 16.47 -48.92
N ARG A 107 2.21 17.06 -48.25
CA ARG A 107 1.39 16.39 -47.23
C ARG A 107 -0.03 16.95 -47.32
N VAL A 108 -1.00 16.05 -47.37
CA VAL A 108 -2.43 16.36 -47.34
C VAL A 108 -3.04 15.54 -46.21
N HIS A 109 -3.82 16.18 -45.36
CA HIS A 109 -4.63 15.52 -44.33
C HIS A 109 -6.09 15.63 -44.78
N VAL A 110 -6.85 14.54 -44.69
CA VAL A 110 -8.28 14.47 -45.01
C VAL A 110 -8.96 13.78 -43.84
N ASP A 111 -10.15 14.26 -43.46
CA ASP A 111 -11.01 13.73 -42.39
C ASP A 111 -12.30 13.19 -43.00
#